data_AF-A0A537T1E3-F1
#
_entry.id   AF-A0A537T1E3-F1
#
_cell.length_a   1.000
_cell.length_b   1.000
_cell.length_c   1.000
_cell.angle_alpha   90.00
_cell.angle_beta   90.00
_cell.angle_gamma   90.00
#
_symmetry.space_group_name_H-M   'P 1'
#
loop_
_entity.id
_entity.type
_entity.pdbx_description
1 polymer ?
#
loop_
_entity_poly.entity_id
_entity_poly.type
_entity_poly.pdbx_seq_one_letter_code
_entity_poly.pdbx_strand_id
1 'polypeptide(L)'
;MLRLRFFHMSSDRVIVDAIKVAQDLLRQNLPPARNLTDAAVVLRFREFVRSQAIRSALERSSDTVLAFAMREVERVLCDHSRPHRETINRLWDVLDDPHLNDA
;
A
#
# COMPACT_ATOMS: atom_id res chain seq x y z
N MET A 1 -27.85 -5.57 -21.59
CA MET A 1 -27.10 -4.39 -21.10
C MET A 1 -27.22 -4.38 -19.57
N LEU A 2 -26.34 -5.09 -18.87
CA LEU A 2 -26.42 -5.20 -17.40
C LEU A 2 -25.74 -3.99 -16.77
N ARG A 3 -26.53 -3.11 -16.15
CA ARG A 3 -26.04 -2.04 -15.27
C ARG A 3 -25.51 -2.71 -14.01
N LEU A 4 -24.21 -3.04 -14.00
CA LEU A 4 -23.51 -3.32 -12.75
C LEU A 4 -23.54 -2.04 -11.94
N ARG A 5 -24.45 -2.00 -10.95
CA ARG A 5 -24.36 -1.08 -9.83
C ARG A 5 -23.05 -1.39 -9.12
N PHE A 6 -21.97 -0.76 -9.55
CA PHE A 6 -20.83 -0.56 -8.67
C PHE A 6 -21.38 0.25 -7.52
N PHE A 7 -21.67 -0.42 -6.41
CA PHE A 7 -21.77 0.27 -5.14
C PHE A 7 -20.53 1.16 -5.07
N HIS A 8 -20.77 2.46 -4.99
CA HIS A 8 -19.76 3.48 -4.80
C HIS A 8 -19.15 3.26 -3.41
N MET A 9 -18.34 2.21 -3.26
CA MET A 9 -17.23 2.26 -2.31
C MET A 9 -16.41 3.44 -2.79
N SER A 10 -16.46 4.57 -2.06
CA SER A 10 -15.66 5.75 -2.41
C SER A 10 -14.23 5.27 -2.65
N SER A 11 -13.56 5.77 -3.69
CA SER A 11 -12.15 5.45 -3.93
C SER A 11 -11.32 5.59 -2.65
N ASP A 12 -11.73 6.52 -1.77
CA ASP A 12 -11.15 6.73 -0.44
C ASP A 12 -11.24 5.50 0.47
N ARG A 13 -12.35 4.76 0.48
CA ARG A 13 -12.46 3.52 1.29
C ARG A 13 -11.48 2.45 0.81
N VAL A 14 -11.33 2.30 -0.51
CA VAL A 14 -10.37 1.35 -1.08
C VAL A 14 -8.93 1.74 -0.70
N ILE A 15 -8.63 3.03 -0.68
CA ILE A 15 -7.30 3.52 -0.28
C ILE A 15 -7.07 3.35 1.23
N VAL A 16 -8.06 3.65 2.07
CA VAL A 16 -8.00 3.41 3.52
C VAL A 16 -7.74 1.93 3.81
N ASP A 17 -8.50 1.03 3.19
CA ASP A 17 -8.32 -0.40 3.36
C ASP A 17 -6.94 -0.84 2.83
N ALA A 18 -6.47 -0.24 1.74
CA ALA A 18 -5.16 -0.53 1.19
C ALA A 18 -4.02 -0.12 2.15
N ILE A 19 -4.12 1.05 2.79
CA ILE A 19 -3.15 1.49 3.80
C ILE A 19 -3.10 0.50 4.97
N LYS A 20 -4.26 0.06 5.47
CA LYS A 20 -4.32 -0.93 6.56
C LYS A 20 -3.66 -2.25 6.18
N VAL A 21 -3.97 -2.77 4.99
CA VAL A 21 -3.34 -3.99 4.47
C VAL A 21 -1.82 -3.84 4.31
N ALA A 22 -1.37 -2.68 3.83
CA ALA A 22 0.05 -2.38 3.69
C ALA A 22 0.76 -2.34 5.06
N GLN A 23 0.18 -1.65 6.05
CA GLN A 23 0.70 -1.63 7.42
C GLN A 23 0.76 -3.05 8.03
N ASP A 24 -0.27 -3.86 7.82
CA ASP A 24 -0.28 -5.25 8.31
C ASP A 24 0.76 -6.13 7.63
N LEU A 25 1.05 -5.92 6.34
CA LEU A 25 2.15 -6.57 5.64
C LEU A 25 3.52 -6.20 6.22
N LEU A 26 3.72 -4.92 6.59
CA LEU A 26 4.95 -4.50 7.26
C LEU A 26 5.09 -5.11 8.65
N ARG A 27 4.00 -5.14 9.43
CA ARG A 27 3.97 -5.75 10.77
C ARG A 27 4.36 -7.23 10.74
N GLN A 28 4.00 -7.96 9.68
CA GLN A 28 4.40 -9.37 9.50
C GLN A 28 5.92 -9.60 9.31
N ASN A 29 6.69 -8.54 9.01
CA ASN A 29 8.15 -8.60 8.96
C ASN A 29 8.83 -8.33 10.31
N LEU A 30 8.09 -7.93 11.35
CA LEU A 30 8.66 -7.57 12.64
C LEU A 30 9.01 -8.82 13.49
N PRO A 31 10.12 -8.79 14.26
CA PRO A 31 10.40 -9.79 15.29
C PRO A 31 9.34 -9.74 16.41
N PRO A 32 9.05 -10.87 17.09
CA PRO A 32 9.56 -12.23 16.87
C PRO A 32 8.81 -12.99 15.77
N ALA A 33 7.68 -12.47 15.31
CA ALA A 33 6.77 -13.10 14.36
C ALA A 33 7.19 -12.93 12.90
N ARG A 34 8.49 -12.92 12.59
CA ARG A 34 9.05 -12.62 11.25
C ARG A 34 8.67 -13.75 10.29
N ASN A 35 7.42 -13.72 9.84
CA ASN A 35 6.75 -14.79 9.09
C ASN A 35 7.24 -14.84 7.64
N LEU A 36 7.79 -13.73 7.14
CA LEU A 36 8.24 -13.57 5.77
C LEU A 36 9.66 -12.98 5.73
N THR A 37 10.45 -13.47 4.76
CA THR A 37 11.75 -12.87 4.42
C THR A 37 11.55 -11.49 3.80
N ASP A 38 12.57 -10.63 3.85
CA ASP A 38 12.48 -9.27 3.29
C ASP A 38 12.13 -9.28 1.80
N ALA A 39 12.68 -10.24 1.04
CA ALA A 39 12.36 -10.42 -0.37
C ALA A 39 10.89 -10.82 -0.58
N ALA A 40 10.34 -11.72 0.25
CA ALA A 40 8.94 -12.13 0.16
C ALA A 40 7.97 -10.98 0.49
N VAL A 41 8.32 -10.14 1.47
CA VAL A 41 7.55 -8.94 1.82
C VAL A 41 7.52 -7.96 0.65
N VAL A 42 8.69 -7.62 0.09
CA VAL A 42 8.78 -6.71 -1.06
C VAL A 42 8.02 -7.25 -2.27
N LEU A 43 8.09 -8.55 -2.54
CA LEU A 43 7.34 -9.18 -3.62
C LEU A 43 5.82 -9.04 -3.41
N ARG A 44 5.32 -9.36 -2.21
CA ARG A 44 3.90 -9.20 -1.88
C ARG A 44 3.43 -7.76 -1.99
N PHE A 45 4.25 -6.80 -1.56
CA PHE A 45 3.96 -5.38 -1.74
C PHE A 45 3.84 -5.00 -3.22
N ARG A 46 4.74 -5.50 -4.08
CA ARG A 46 4.69 -5.24 -5.53
C ARG A 46 3.43 -5.83 -6.16
N GLU A 47 3.04 -7.04 -5.78
CA GLU A 47 1.79 -7.66 -6.24
C GLU A 47 0.57 -6.87 -5.77
N PHE A 48 0.59 -6.44 -4.52
CA PHE A 48 -0.46 -5.66 -3.89
C PHE A 48 -0.72 -4.34 -4.61
N VAL A 49 0.31 -3.50 -4.79
CA VAL A 49 0.14 -2.19 -5.47
C VAL A 49 -0.20 -2.33 -6.95
N ARG A 50 0.20 -3.44 -7.59
CA ARG A 50 -0.17 -3.72 -9.00
C ARG A 50 -1.61 -4.19 -9.17
N SER A 51 -2.34 -4.44 -8.08
CA SER A 51 -3.74 -4.87 -8.15
C SER A 51 -4.59 -3.81 -8.86
N GLN A 52 -5.53 -4.28 -9.70
CA GLN A 52 -6.40 -3.39 -10.45
C GLN A 52 -7.24 -2.50 -9.52
N ALA A 53 -7.63 -3.00 -8.35
CA ALA A 53 -8.40 -2.24 -7.38
C ALA A 53 -7.64 -1.00 -6.87
N ILE A 54 -6.37 -1.16 -6.49
CA ILE A 54 -5.53 -0.07 -5.98
C ILE A 54 -5.26 0.94 -7.09
N ARG A 55 -4.82 0.47 -8.27
CA ARG A 55 -4.56 1.35 -9.41
C ARG A 55 -5.78 2.19 -9.79
N SER A 56 -6.93 1.54 -9.92
CA SER A 56 -8.18 2.22 -10.28
C SER A 56 -8.64 3.20 -9.18
N ALA A 57 -8.37 2.91 -7.91
CA ALA A 57 -8.69 3.82 -6.82
C ALA A 57 -7.77 5.05 -6.83
N LEU A 58 -6.46 4.86 -7.07
CA LEU A 58 -5.48 5.94 -7.17
C LEU A 58 -5.71 6.86 -8.38
N GLU A 59 -6.17 6.31 -9.50
CA GLU A 59 -6.55 7.08 -10.69
C GLU A 59 -7.79 7.95 -10.47
N ARG A 60 -8.72 7.50 -9.62
CA ARG A 60 -9.97 8.22 -9.31
C ARG A 60 -9.90 9.10 -8.06
N SER A 61 -8.88 8.94 -7.23
CA SER A 61 -8.76 9.68 -5.97
C SER A 61 -8.16 11.06 -6.21
N SER A 62 -8.69 12.04 -5.47
CA SER A 62 -8.10 13.38 -5.38
C SER A 62 -6.81 13.34 -4.56
N ASP A 63 -6.06 14.44 -4.53
CA ASP A 63 -4.78 14.55 -3.80
C ASP A 63 -4.99 14.61 -2.29
N THR A 64 -5.44 13.50 -1.73
CA THR A 64 -5.55 13.26 -0.29
C THR A 64 -4.23 12.72 0.26
N VAL A 65 -3.99 12.91 1.56
CA VAL A 65 -2.80 12.38 2.26
C VAL A 65 -2.67 10.86 2.05
N LEU A 66 -3.77 10.13 2.10
CA LEU A 66 -3.76 8.68 1.90
C LEU A 66 -3.40 8.27 0.47
N ALA A 67 -3.96 8.97 -0.54
CA ALA A 67 -3.62 8.72 -1.94
C ALA A 67 -2.15 9.06 -2.22
N PHE A 68 -1.64 10.13 -1.61
CA PHE A 68 -0.22 10.49 -1.67
C PHE A 68 0.67 9.40 -1.08
N ALA A 69 0.37 8.92 0.13
CA ALA A 69 1.12 7.85 0.77
C ALA A 69 1.17 6.56 -0.08
N MET A 70 0.03 6.15 -0.65
CA MET A 70 -0.01 4.99 -1.55
C MET A 70 0.82 5.19 -2.83
N ARG A 71 0.85 6.39 -3.41
CA ARG A 71 1.70 6.71 -4.57
C ARG A 71 3.19 6.70 -4.19
N GLU A 72 3.55 7.16 -3.00
CA GLU A 72 4.91 7.04 -2.49
C GLU A 72 5.31 5.58 -2.24
N VAL A 73 4.40 4.75 -1.73
CA VAL A 73 4.61 3.29 -1.64
C VAL A 73 4.89 2.70 -3.03
N GLU A 74 4.12 3.04 -4.06
CA GLU A 74 4.39 2.62 -5.45
C GLU A 74 5.78 3.07 -5.93
N ARG A 75 6.16 4.32 -5.66
CA ARG A 75 7.47 4.87 -6.01
C ARG A 75 8.63 4.13 -5.35
N VAL A 76 8.52 3.85 -4.05
CA VAL A 76 9.53 3.08 -3.30
C VAL A 76 9.69 1.67 -3.89
N LEU A 77 8.60 1.02 -4.28
CA LEU A 77 8.60 -0.35 -4.79
C LEU A 77 9.09 -0.48 -6.25
N CYS A 78 8.92 0.57 -7.05
CA CYS A 78 9.41 0.65 -8.43
C CYS A 78 10.93 0.82 -8.52
N ASP A 79 11.59 1.27 -7.45
CA ASP A 79 13.05 1.29 -7.39
C ASP A 79 13.58 -0.12 -7.09
N HIS A 80 13.91 -0.84 -8.17
CA HIS A 80 14.47 -2.18 -8.11
C HIS A 80 15.95 -2.23 -7.72
N SER A 81 16.64 -1.09 -7.66
CA SER A 81 18.08 -1.03 -7.36
C SER A 81 18.38 -1.15 -5.86
N ARG A 82 17.40 -0.85 -5.01
CA ARG A 82 17.56 -0.87 -3.55
C ARG A 82 17.57 -2.28 -2.97
N PRO A 83 18.39 -2.55 -1.93
CA PRO A 83 18.27 -3.76 -1.14
C PRO A 83 16.89 -3.88 -0.51
N HIS A 84 16.34 -5.11 -0.44
CA HIS A 84 15.00 -5.36 0.11
C HIS A 84 14.79 -4.78 1.52
N ARG A 85 15.83 -4.84 2.38
CA ARG A 85 15.76 -4.28 3.73
C ARG A 85 15.63 -2.75 3.72
N GLU A 86 16.34 -2.08 2.82
CA GLU A 86 16.24 -0.63 2.65
C GLU A 86 14.87 -0.24 2.09
N THR A 87 14.34 -1.01 1.12
CA THR A 87 12.97 -0.85 0.63
C THR A 87 11.96 -0.94 1.78
N ILE A 88 12.08 -1.94 2.65
CA ILE A 88 11.18 -2.11 3.81
C ILE A 88 11.29 -0.93 4.78
N ASN A 89 12.49 -0.44 5.07
CA ASN A 89 12.66 0.74 5.93
C ASN A 89 11.97 1.98 5.32
N ARG A 90 12.11 2.20 4.01
CA ARG A 90 11.43 3.30 3.32
C ARG A 90 9.90 3.14 3.33
N LEU A 91 9.39 1.92 3.23
CA LEU A 91 7.96 1.66 3.37
C LEU A 91 7.46 2.00 4.77
N TRP A 92 8.26 1.72 5.82
CA TRP A 92 7.96 2.17 7.18
C TRP A 92 7.93 3.69 7.28
N ASP A 93 8.92 4.41 6.71
CA ASP A 93 8.96 5.87 6.73
C ASP A 93 7.67 6.51 6.15
N VAL A 94 7.04 5.85 5.18
CA VAL A 94 5.79 6.32 4.54
C VAL A 94 4.55 5.88 5.33
N LEU A 95 4.50 4.62 5.76
CA LEU A 95 3.28 3.99 6.30
C LEU A 95 3.11 4.14 7.82
N ASP A 96 4.16 4.57 8.52
CA ASP A 96 4.13 4.88 9.97
C ASP A 96 3.83 6.36 10.24
N ASP A 97 3.48 7.14 9.20
CA ASP A 97 3.07 8.53 9.34
C ASP A 97 1.78 8.62 10.21
N PRO A 98 1.80 9.36 11.34
CA PRO A 98 0.64 9.52 12.22
C PRO A 98 -0.62 9.99 11.51
N HIS A 99 -0.48 10.83 10.48
CA HIS A 99 -1.59 11.38 9.71
C HIS A 99 -2.36 10.32 8.90
N LEU A 100 -1.80 9.13 8.71
CA LEU A 100 -2.49 8.01 8.06
C LEU A 100 -3.44 7.26 8.99
N ASN A 101 -3.25 7.38 10.31
CA ASN A 101 -4.05 6.67 11.31
C ASN A 101 -5.33 7.44 11.72
N ASP A 102 -5.44 8.71 11.34
CA ASP A 102 -6.56 9.60 11.68
C ASP A 102 -7.71 9.59 10.64
N ALA A 103 -7.67 8.70 9.64
CA ALA A 103 -8.55 8.71 8.47
C ALA A 103 -9.78 7.78 8.53
#